data_AF-A0A2W1K179-F1
#
_entry.id   AF-A0A2W1K179-F1
#
_cell.length_a   1.000
_cell.length_b   1.000
_cell.length_c   1.000
_cell.angle_alpha   90.00
_cell.angle_beta   90.00
_cell.angle_gamma   90.00
#
_symmetry.space_group_name_H-M   'P 1'
#
loop_
_entity.id
_entity.type
_entity.pdbx_description
1 polymer ?
#
loop_
_entity_poly.entity_id
_entity_poly.type
_entity_poly.pdbx_seq_one_letter_code
_entity_poly.pdbx_strand_id
1 'polypeptide(L)'
;MLDRFLPNGGGYAQHNAIIKKRLHENQQKLVKTLGEVDELKAQIARLPKLNEQLQGFQALGIQEKLAKTPLFARERQIVEHTHEEIRHLRDGVASLQDNLPDLTFIGDKALEDLPNAALLIPARTILDKLRQSFECHLAELTTELANDEQQLEAKLTLWKQSLAQGEAEMENALRSLPVTAGKNGQEVGTAYQRLLQDIERIKPLETRVTNHEKLLESQQQERRNLLAELSDLRGQRTKSLQTAAKKLNRRLEGKLKVEVVADADRTPLKTFLLESKLEGVGEKRLSWIDERDTLSPSALAQAIRNGSVELQVNWGLTPLVADALERLPASRLMELEALELDHRIDIFLNVSHGQAEDVFRPLDKLSTGQQCTAILHMLLLESVDPLIMDQPEDNLDNAFIADRIVHELRAAKTSRQFLFATHNANIPVFGDAEWIGVFTAIENHGSLSFDAQGSIDVPVIRDQVANILEGGRDAFIQRKEKYEF
;
A
#
# COMPACT_ATOMS: atom_id res chain seq x y z
N MET A 1 -17.52 -10.66 3.92
CA MET A 1 -18.58 -11.66 3.65
C MET A 1 -18.33 -12.39 2.33
N LEU A 2 -18.13 -11.68 1.21
CA LEU A 2 -17.80 -12.31 -0.08
C LEU A 2 -16.42 -12.98 -0.12
N ASP A 3 -15.50 -12.59 0.76
CA ASP A 3 -14.16 -13.21 0.83
C ASP A 3 -14.21 -14.72 1.11
N ARG A 4 -15.26 -15.21 1.78
CA ARG A 4 -15.49 -16.65 2.01
C ARG A 4 -15.80 -17.42 0.73
N PHE A 5 -16.26 -16.72 -0.30
CA PHE A 5 -16.58 -17.29 -1.62
C PHE A 5 -15.48 -17.03 -2.65
N LEU A 6 -14.37 -16.41 -2.26
CA LEU A 6 -13.23 -16.17 -3.12
C LEU A 6 -12.25 -17.36 -3.06
N PRO A 7 -11.85 -17.92 -4.22
CA PRO A 7 -11.01 -19.12 -4.26
C PRO A 7 -9.61 -18.93 -3.67
N ASN A 8 -9.10 -17.69 -3.52
CA ASN A 8 -7.74 -17.39 -3.08
C ASN A 8 -7.67 -16.11 -2.22
N GLY A 9 -8.28 -16.12 -1.03
CA GLY A 9 -8.26 -14.95 -0.13
C GLY A 9 -6.86 -14.50 0.32
N GLY A 10 -5.93 -15.44 0.54
CA GLY A 10 -4.61 -15.15 1.12
C GLY A 10 -3.56 -14.57 0.16
N GLY A 11 -3.59 -14.93 -1.13
CA GLY A 11 -2.56 -14.52 -2.09
C GLY A 11 -2.59 -13.02 -2.43
N TYR A 12 -3.78 -12.43 -2.53
CA TYR A 12 -3.94 -11.01 -2.87
C TYR A 12 -3.30 -10.09 -1.83
N ALA A 13 -3.61 -10.30 -0.54
CA ALA A 13 -3.12 -9.44 0.53
C ALA A 13 -1.60 -9.43 0.61
N GLN A 14 -0.97 -10.60 0.47
CA GLN A 14 0.50 -10.73 0.44
C GLN A 14 1.12 -10.02 -0.76
N HIS A 15 0.61 -10.26 -1.98
CA HIS A 15 1.14 -9.59 -3.19
C HIS A 15 0.94 -8.07 -3.14
N ASN A 16 -0.23 -7.61 -2.69
CA ASN A 16 -0.53 -6.19 -2.52
C ASN A 16 0.42 -5.54 -1.50
N ALA A 17 0.68 -6.20 -0.36
CA ALA A 17 1.63 -5.71 0.64
C ALA A 17 3.07 -5.60 0.08
N ILE A 18 3.52 -6.59 -0.71
CA ILE A 18 4.84 -6.57 -1.35
C ILE A 18 4.94 -5.41 -2.34
N ILE A 19 3.95 -5.22 -3.21
CA ILE A 19 3.95 -4.13 -4.19
C ILE A 19 3.89 -2.76 -3.49
N LYS A 20 3.07 -2.61 -2.44
CA LYS A 20 3.02 -1.37 -1.64
C LYS A 20 4.35 -1.06 -0.96
N LYS A 21 5.04 -2.08 -0.42
CA LYS A 21 6.38 -1.92 0.15
C LYS A 21 7.38 -1.42 -0.91
N ARG A 22 7.40 -2.04 -2.09
CA ARG A 22 8.27 -1.63 -3.21
C ARG A 22 7.94 -0.21 -3.70
N LEU A 23 6.65 0.16 -3.77
CA LEU A 23 6.22 1.51 -4.11
C LEU A 23 6.68 2.55 -3.08
N HIS A 24 6.68 2.21 -1.79
CA HIS A 24 7.18 3.08 -0.74
C HIS A 24 8.70 3.24 -0.78
N GLU A 25 9.46 2.15 -0.98
CA GLU A 25 10.91 2.21 -1.17
C GLU A 25 11.28 3.04 -2.40
N ASN A 26 10.57 2.86 -3.51
CA ASN A 26 10.74 3.65 -4.72
C ASN A 26 10.38 5.14 -4.51
N GLN A 27 9.31 5.45 -3.76
CA GLN A 27 8.95 6.81 -3.36
C GLN A 27 10.08 7.49 -2.59
N GLN A 28 10.67 6.82 -1.59
CA GLN A 28 11.78 7.35 -0.80
C GLN A 28 13.01 7.67 -1.68
N LYS A 29 13.36 6.76 -2.60
CA LYS A 29 14.44 6.96 -3.57
C LYS A 29 14.16 8.16 -4.49
N LEU A 30 12.96 8.25 -5.05
CA LEU A 30 12.56 9.35 -5.94
C LEU A 30 12.60 10.71 -5.24
N VAL A 31 12.08 10.81 -4.02
CA VAL A 31 12.08 12.07 -3.25
C VAL A 31 13.52 12.52 -2.96
N LYS A 32 14.41 11.59 -2.61
CA LYS A 32 15.83 11.87 -2.41
C LYS A 32 16.48 12.39 -3.70
N THR A 33 16.33 11.67 -4.81
CA THR A 33 16.94 12.05 -6.09
C THR A 33 16.36 13.37 -6.63
N LEU A 34 15.07 13.63 -6.45
CA LEU A 34 14.46 14.94 -6.78
C LEU A 34 15.11 16.08 -5.99
N GLY A 35 15.28 15.92 -4.68
CA GLY A 35 15.96 16.90 -3.84
C GLY A 35 17.40 17.18 -4.29
N GLU A 36 18.16 16.12 -4.59
CA GLU A 36 19.54 16.24 -5.10
C GLU A 36 19.58 16.99 -6.45
N VAL A 37 18.64 16.71 -7.36
CA VAL A 37 18.55 17.42 -8.65
C VAL A 37 18.22 18.90 -8.44
N ASP A 38 17.25 19.22 -7.58
CA ASP A 38 16.85 20.60 -7.32
C ASP A 38 17.99 21.41 -6.68
N GLU A 39 18.73 20.83 -5.73
CA GLU A 39 19.91 21.45 -5.10
C GLU A 39 21.02 21.71 -6.12
N LEU A 40 21.33 20.73 -6.99
CA LEU A 40 22.34 20.88 -8.03
C LEU A 40 21.93 21.92 -9.07
N LYS A 41 20.66 21.93 -9.51
CA LYS A 41 20.12 22.93 -10.44
C LYS A 41 20.18 24.34 -9.86
N ALA A 42 19.89 24.52 -8.57
CA ALA A 42 20.00 25.81 -7.90
C ALA A 42 21.46 26.35 -7.87
N GLN A 43 22.45 25.46 -7.79
CA GLN A 43 23.87 25.83 -7.90
C GLN A 43 24.25 26.22 -9.32
N ILE A 44 23.82 25.43 -10.32
CA ILE A 44 24.07 25.70 -11.75
C ILE A 44 23.39 27.00 -12.21
N ALA A 45 22.24 27.36 -11.64
CA ALA A 45 21.55 28.61 -11.95
C ALA A 45 22.38 29.88 -11.65
N ARG A 46 23.46 29.76 -10.86
CA ARG A 46 24.41 30.87 -10.58
C ARG A 46 25.45 31.06 -11.69
N LEU A 47 25.70 30.03 -12.51
CA LEU A 47 26.74 29.99 -13.53
C LEU A 47 26.60 31.12 -14.58
N PRO A 48 25.40 31.46 -15.11
CA PRO A 48 25.25 32.57 -16.06
C PRO A 48 25.71 33.92 -15.50
N LYS A 49 25.36 34.22 -14.24
CA LYS A 49 25.77 35.47 -13.57
C LYS A 49 27.27 35.52 -13.33
N LEU A 50 27.89 34.40 -12.97
CA LEU A 50 29.33 34.31 -12.78
C LEU A 50 30.09 34.50 -14.10
N ASN A 51 29.57 33.93 -15.20
CA ASN A 51 30.13 34.11 -16.55
C ASN A 51 30.03 35.57 -17.03
N GLU A 52 28.95 36.29 -16.71
CA GLU A 52 28.80 37.71 -17.03
C GLU A 52 29.83 38.57 -16.25
N GLN A 53 30.02 38.28 -14.96
CA GLN A 53 31.07 38.90 -14.16
C GLN A 53 32.46 38.62 -14.74
N LEU A 54 32.70 37.41 -15.24
CA LEU A 54 33.96 37.02 -15.86
C LEU A 54 34.25 37.85 -17.11
N GLN A 55 33.24 38.06 -17.97
CA GLN A 55 33.36 38.94 -19.14
C GLN A 55 33.69 40.39 -18.74
N GLY A 56 33.10 40.89 -17.65
CA GLY A 56 33.42 42.21 -17.11
C GLY A 56 34.89 42.35 -16.68
N PHE A 57 35.48 41.32 -16.09
CA PHE A 57 36.92 41.31 -15.77
C PHE A 57 37.83 41.13 -17.00
N GLN A 58 37.37 40.41 -18.03
CA GLN A 58 38.11 40.27 -19.30
C GLN A 58 38.27 41.61 -20.03
N ALA A 59 37.25 42.47 -19.97
CA ALA A 59 37.30 43.83 -20.53
C ALA A 59 38.37 44.74 -19.88
N LEU A 60 38.87 44.38 -18.69
CA LEU A 60 39.90 45.12 -17.95
C LEU A 60 41.34 44.70 -18.30
N GLY A 61 41.55 43.74 -19.22
CA GLY A 61 42.88 43.39 -19.73
C GLY A 61 43.78 42.60 -18.77
N ILE A 62 43.23 42.05 -17.68
CA ILE A 62 43.97 41.33 -16.61
C ILE A 62 44.25 39.85 -17.00
N GLN A 63 43.75 39.44 -18.16
CA GLN A 63 43.65 38.04 -18.59
C GLN A 63 45.01 37.37 -18.80
N GLU A 64 45.99 38.06 -19.39
CA GLU A 64 47.31 37.48 -19.67
C GLU A 64 48.11 37.16 -18.41
N LYS A 65 48.01 38.00 -17.37
CA LYS A 65 48.74 37.78 -16.11
C LYS A 65 48.06 36.80 -15.15
N LEU A 66 46.76 36.57 -15.32
CA LEU A 66 45.96 35.63 -14.51
C LEU A 66 45.58 34.35 -15.27
N ALA A 67 46.10 34.11 -16.48
CA ALA A 67 45.78 32.95 -17.32
C ALA A 67 46.08 31.59 -16.66
N LYS A 68 47.00 31.54 -15.69
CA LYS A 68 47.29 30.34 -14.89
C LYS A 68 46.29 30.09 -13.76
N THR A 69 45.53 31.09 -13.34
CA THR A 69 44.51 30.98 -12.29
C THR A 69 43.44 29.92 -12.57
N PRO A 70 42.78 29.90 -13.75
CA PRO A 70 41.79 28.87 -14.06
C PRO A 70 42.43 27.48 -14.16
N LEU A 71 43.70 27.39 -14.57
CA LEU A 71 44.43 26.12 -14.62
C LEU A 71 44.67 25.57 -13.21
N PHE A 72 45.12 26.41 -12.27
CA PHE A 72 45.27 26.03 -10.87
C PHE A 72 43.94 25.68 -10.18
N ALA A 73 42.87 26.41 -10.50
CA ALA A 73 41.52 26.08 -10.01
C ALA A 73 41.05 24.71 -10.54
N ARG A 74 41.27 24.44 -11.83
CA ARG A 74 40.96 23.15 -12.44
C ARG A 74 41.80 22.01 -11.88
N GLU A 75 43.09 22.24 -11.62
CA GLU A 75 43.94 21.26 -10.92
C GLU A 75 43.39 20.95 -9.52
N ARG A 76 43.01 21.98 -8.74
CA ARG A 76 42.38 21.78 -7.41
C ARG A 76 41.12 20.92 -7.50
N GLN A 77 40.28 21.20 -8.48
CA GLN A 77 39.05 20.46 -8.70
C GLN A 77 39.32 19.01 -9.11
N ILE A 78 40.31 18.75 -9.96
CA ILE A 78 40.73 17.38 -10.30
C ILE A 78 41.17 16.63 -9.03
N VAL A 79 41.92 17.29 -8.14
CA VAL A 79 42.35 16.68 -6.88
C VAL A 79 41.19 16.43 -5.92
N GLU A 80 40.27 17.38 -5.77
CA GLU A 80 39.03 17.17 -5.01
C GLU A 80 38.24 15.97 -5.54
N HIS A 81 38.03 15.91 -6.86
CA HIS A 81 37.34 14.79 -7.49
C HIS A 81 38.09 13.46 -7.33
N THR A 82 39.43 13.47 -7.39
CA THR A 82 40.23 12.26 -7.13
C THR A 82 39.99 11.72 -5.72
N HIS A 83 39.87 12.59 -4.71
CA HIS A 83 39.51 12.19 -3.35
C HIS A 83 38.07 11.65 -3.25
N GLU A 84 37.13 12.24 -3.99
CA GLU A 84 35.74 11.74 -4.07
C GLU A 84 35.70 10.33 -4.66
N GLU A 85 36.40 10.06 -5.76
CA GLU A 85 36.43 8.74 -6.40
C GLU A 85 37.01 7.65 -5.48
N ILE A 86 38.08 7.95 -4.73
CA ILE A 86 38.61 7.02 -3.72
C ILE A 86 37.60 6.76 -2.60
N ARG A 87 36.93 7.81 -2.13
CA ARG A 87 35.90 7.67 -1.11
C ARG A 87 34.74 6.80 -1.61
N HIS A 88 34.29 7.01 -2.85
CA HIS A 88 33.25 6.18 -3.46
C HIS A 88 33.65 4.71 -3.55
N LEU A 89 34.89 4.41 -3.94
CA LEU A 89 35.39 3.04 -3.96
C LEU A 89 35.42 2.43 -2.56
N ARG A 90 35.90 3.18 -1.55
CA ARG A 90 35.91 2.73 -0.15
C ARG A 90 34.49 2.44 0.37
N ASP A 91 33.57 3.37 0.13
CA ASP A 91 32.17 3.21 0.54
C ASP A 91 31.53 2.01 -0.17
N GLY A 92 31.88 1.77 -1.44
CA GLY A 92 31.45 0.58 -2.20
C GLY A 92 31.97 -0.73 -1.61
N VAL A 93 33.25 -0.78 -1.22
CA VAL A 93 33.84 -1.94 -0.54
C VAL A 93 33.19 -2.18 0.82
N ALA A 94 32.97 -1.13 1.62
CA ALA A 94 32.27 -1.22 2.90
C ALA A 94 30.83 -1.70 2.74
N SER A 95 30.11 -1.17 1.73
CA SER A 95 28.76 -1.63 1.43
C SER A 95 28.72 -3.10 1.01
N LEU A 96 29.70 -3.58 0.24
CA LEU A 96 29.79 -4.99 -0.15
C LEU A 96 30.09 -5.89 1.06
N GLN A 97 30.86 -5.40 2.03
CA GLN A 97 31.11 -6.06 3.31
C GLN A 97 29.83 -6.15 4.16
N ASP A 98 29.05 -5.08 4.26
CA ASP A 98 27.81 -5.04 5.04
C ASP A 98 26.70 -5.94 4.44
N ASN A 99 26.76 -6.21 3.14
CA ASN A 99 25.78 -7.03 2.41
C ASN A 99 26.16 -8.52 2.31
N LEU A 100 27.20 -8.96 3.03
CA LEU A 100 27.52 -10.39 3.10
C LEU A 100 26.36 -11.18 3.70
N PRO A 101 26.09 -12.40 3.22
CA PRO A 101 24.94 -13.18 3.66
C PRO A 101 25.04 -13.53 5.15
N ASP A 102 24.03 -13.12 5.92
CA ASP A 102 23.82 -13.60 7.29
C ASP A 102 23.22 -15.01 7.24
N LEU A 103 23.90 -15.97 7.86
CA LEU A 103 23.50 -17.38 7.85
C LEU A 103 22.61 -17.76 9.05
N THR A 104 22.21 -16.80 9.90
CA THR A 104 21.33 -17.04 11.05
C THR A 104 20.00 -17.69 10.67
N PHE A 105 19.40 -17.31 9.53
CA PHE A 105 18.12 -17.85 9.05
C PHE A 105 18.18 -19.35 8.69
N ILE A 106 19.37 -19.90 8.47
CA ILE A 106 19.62 -21.32 8.18
C ILE A 106 20.53 -21.96 9.25
N GLY A 107 20.57 -21.36 10.44
CA GLY A 107 21.31 -21.89 11.59
C GLY A 107 20.68 -23.16 12.17
N ASP A 108 21.39 -23.83 13.08
CA ASP A 108 20.95 -25.12 13.64
C ASP A 108 19.55 -25.05 14.29
N LYS A 109 19.24 -23.96 15.00
CA LYS A 109 17.91 -23.70 15.58
C LYS A 109 16.81 -23.48 14.54
N ALA A 110 17.14 -22.87 13.40
CA ALA A 110 16.17 -22.59 12.34
C ALA A 110 15.84 -23.84 11.51
N LEU A 111 16.73 -24.84 11.56
CA LEU A 111 16.58 -26.13 10.90
C LEU A 111 15.94 -27.19 11.81
N GLU A 112 15.76 -26.89 13.10
CA GLU A 112 15.13 -27.77 14.07
C GLU A 112 13.67 -28.07 13.67
N ASP A 113 13.25 -29.32 13.80
CA ASP A 113 11.90 -29.82 13.46
C ASP A 113 11.43 -29.67 11.99
N LEU A 114 12.28 -29.22 11.06
CA LEU A 114 11.92 -29.16 9.64
C LEU A 114 11.96 -30.57 8.99
N PRO A 115 10.92 -30.96 8.23
CA PRO A 115 10.79 -32.31 7.67
C PRO A 115 11.90 -32.68 6.68
N ASN A 116 12.52 -31.67 6.04
CA ASN A 116 13.58 -31.84 5.04
C ASN A 116 14.89 -31.12 5.41
N ALA A 117 15.15 -30.88 6.70
CA ALA A 117 16.33 -30.13 7.17
C ALA A 117 17.65 -30.60 6.55
N ALA A 118 17.82 -31.92 6.38
CA ALA A 118 19.01 -32.54 5.81
C ALA A 118 19.33 -32.06 4.37
N LEU A 119 18.32 -31.67 3.58
CA LEU A 119 18.50 -31.14 2.22
C LEU A 119 18.96 -29.67 2.22
N LEU A 120 18.79 -28.95 3.33
CA LEU A 120 19.14 -27.53 3.46
C LEU A 120 20.56 -27.33 4.02
N ILE A 121 21.11 -28.31 4.74
CA ILE A 121 22.50 -28.27 5.26
C ILE A 121 23.54 -28.05 4.14
N PRO A 122 23.47 -28.73 2.97
CA PRO A 122 24.39 -28.45 1.87
C PRO A 122 24.29 -27.01 1.35
N ALA A 123 23.10 -26.43 1.30
CA ALA A 123 22.90 -25.03 0.87
C ALA A 123 23.58 -24.06 1.84
N ARG A 124 23.47 -24.29 3.16
CA ARG A 124 24.22 -23.53 4.17
C ARG A 124 25.73 -23.60 3.94
N THR A 125 26.27 -24.79 3.67
CA THR A 125 27.71 -24.97 3.42
C THR A 125 28.18 -24.24 2.16
N ILE A 126 27.34 -24.18 1.12
CA ILE A 126 27.65 -23.41 -0.11
C ILE A 126 27.68 -21.91 0.19
N LEU A 127 26.67 -21.40 0.92
CA LEU A 127 26.59 -19.98 1.29
C LEU A 127 27.73 -19.56 2.22
N ASP A 128 28.14 -20.42 3.16
CA ASP A 128 29.27 -20.16 4.05
C ASP A 128 30.61 -20.10 3.30
N LYS A 129 30.83 -21.01 2.35
CA LYS A 129 32.01 -20.96 1.46
C LYS A 129 32.03 -19.69 0.62
N LEU A 130 30.87 -19.28 0.09
CA LEU A 130 30.75 -18.04 -0.68
C LEU A 130 31.08 -16.83 0.20
N ARG A 131 30.51 -16.77 1.42
CA ARG A 131 30.81 -15.73 2.41
C ARG A 131 32.30 -15.63 2.69
N GLN A 132 32.95 -16.73 3.07
CA GLN A 132 34.39 -16.77 3.38
C GLN A 132 35.26 -16.35 2.19
N SER A 133 34.89 -16.76 0.97
CA SER A 133 35.61 -16.34 -0.25
C SER A 133 35.50 -14.83 -0.48
N PHE A 134 34.32 -14.26 -0.29
CA PHE A 134 34.11 -12.82 -0.43
C PHE A 134 34.80 -12.02 0.69
N GLU A 135 34.81 -12.53 1.93
CA GLU A 135 35.56 -11.93 3.04
C GLU A 135 37.07 -11.86 2.74
N CYS A 136 37.63 -12.91 2.14
CA CYS A 136 39.04 -12.94 1.74
C CYS A 136 39.34 -11.87 0.67
N HIS A 137 38.53 -11.81 -0.40
CA HIS A 137 38.71 -10.80 -1.44
C HIS A 137 38.44 -9.37 -0.95
N LEU A 138 37.49 -9.17 -0.05
CA LEU A 138 37.25 -7.88 0.59
C LEU A 138 38.48 -7.42 1.38
N ALA A 139 39.14 -8.31 2.11
CA ALA A 139 40.36 -8.00 2.83
C ALA A 139 41.51 -7.61 1.89
N GLU A 140 41.65 -8.31 0.76
CA GLU A 140 42.61 -7.98 -0.30
C GLU A 140 42.33 -6.59 -0.90
N LEU A 141 41.08 -6.34 -1.34
CA LEU A 141 40.66 -5.06 -1.90
C LEU A 141 40.86 -3.89 -0.93
N THR A 142 40.55 -4.09 0.35
CA THR A 142 40.73 -3.06 1.38
C THR A 142 42.21 -2.73 1.58
N THR A 143 43.08 -3.75 1.52
CA THR A 143 44.53 -3.57 1.65
C THR A 143 45.12 -2.86 0.43
N GLU A 144 44.70 -3.24 -0.78
CA GLU A 144 45.13 -2.62 -2.03
C GLU A 144 44.71 -1.15 -2.08
N LEU A 145 43.45 -0.85 -1.75
CA LEU A 145 42.90 0.50 -1.73
C LEU A 145 43.63 1.40 -0.72
N ALA A 146 43.97 0.87 0.46
CA ALA A 146 44.75 1.60 1.46
C ALA A 146 46.19 1.93 0.98
N ASN A 147 46.84 0.99 0.29
CA ASN A 147 48.18 1.18 -0.25
C ASN A 147 48.19 2.22 -1.38
N ASP A 148 47.24 2.13 -2.31
CA ASP A 148 47.15 3.05 -3.44
C ASP A 148 46.73 4.45 -3.01
N GLU A 149 45.87 4.59 -2.01
CA GLU A 149 45.54 5.88 -1.40
C GLU A 149 46.77 6.53 -0.76
N GLN A 150 47.62 5.76 -0.08
CA GLN A 150 48.87 6.26 0.46
C GLN A 150 49.83 6.75 -0.64
N GLN A 151 49.95 6.00 -1.74
CA GLN A 151 50.76 6.39 -2.90
C GLN A 151 50.21 7.66 -3.56
N LEU A 152 48.88 7.75 -3.71
CA LEU A 152 48.24 8.92 -4.27
C LEU A 152 48.46 10.16 -3.38
N GLU A 153 48.28 10.05 -2.06
CA GLU A 153 48.47 11.19 -1.15
C GLU A 153 49.91 11.72 -1.22
N ALA A 154 50.90 10.84 -1.40
CA ALA A 154 52.28 11.26 -1.64
C ALA A 154 52.44 12.10 -2.92
N LYS A 155 51.76 11.72 -4.02
CA LYS A 155 51.74 12.52 -5.27
C LYS A 155 50.97 13.83 -5.10
N LEU A 156 49.84 13.81 -4.41
CA LEU A 156 49.05 15.01 -4.13
C LEU A 156 49.80 15.99 -3.23
N THR A 157 50.64 15.50 -2.32
CA THR A 157 51.51 16.35 -1.49
C THR A 157 52.55 17.09 -2.34
N LEU A 158 53.17 16.41 -3.31
CA LEU A 158 54.09 17.04 -4.27
C LEU A 158 53.38 18.08 -5.14
N TRP A 159 52.17 17.77 -5.61
CA TRP A 159 51.34 18.72 -6.34
C TRP A 159 50.98 19.95 -5.50
N LYS A 160 50.58 19.78 -4.22
CA LYS A 160 50.29 20.89 -3.29
C LYS A 160 51.49 21.84 -3.15
N GLN A 161 52.72 21.30 -3.10
CA GLN A 161 53.94 22.11 -3.05
C GLN A 161 54.18 22.89 -4.34
N SER A 162 54.02 22.25 -5.50
CA SER A 162 54.16 22.88 -6.81
C SER A 162 53.11 23.98 -7.04
N LEU A 163 51.88 23.74 -6.60
CA LEU A 163 50.78 24.72 -6.65
C LEU A 163 51.10 25.94 -5.80
N ALA A 164 51.58 25.74 -4.56
CA ALA A 164 51.95 26.84 -3.65
C ALA A 164 53.08 27.71 -4.23
N GLN A 165 54.06 27.09 -4.90
CA GLN A 165 55.13 27.82 -5.59
C GLN A 165 54.57 28.63 -6.77
N GLY A 166 53.70 28.04 -7.59
CA GLY A 166 53.05 28.74 -8.71
C GLY A 166 52.15 29.90 -8.27
N GLU A 167 51.43 29.76 -7.15
CA GLU A 167 50.62 30.84 -6.57
C GLU A 167 51.49 31.98 -6.01
N ALA A 168 52.61 31.67 -5.36
CA ALA A 168 53.54 32.68 -4.86
C ALA A 168 54.20 33.51 -5.99
N GLU A 169 54.57 32.85 -7.09
CA GLU A 169 55.07 33.54 -8.30
C GLU A 169 54.01 34.49 -8.88
N MET A 170 52.75 34.05 -8.90
CA MET A 170 51.64 34.85 -9.42
C MET A 170 51.28 36.02 -8.49
N GLU A 171 51.34 35.83 -7.17
CA GLU A 171 51.11 36.90 -6.19
C GLU A 171 52.19 38.00 -6.31
N ASN A 172 53.45 37.61 -6.49
CA ASN A 172 54.54 38.54 -6.76
C ASN A 172 54.32 39.31 -8.07
N ALA A 173 53.84 38.65 -9.13
CA ALA A 173 53.50 39.31 -10.39
C ALA A 173 52.34 40.31 -10.23
N LEU A 174 51.34 40.03 -9.38
CA LEU A 174 50.22 40.92 -9.09
C LEU A 174 50.62 42.15 -8.26
N ARG A 175 51.57 42.01 -7.33
CA ARG A 175 52.12 43.14 -6.53
C ARG A 175 52.86 44.16 -7.40
N SER A 176 53.36 43.76 -8.56
CA SER A 176 54.11 44.63 -9.49
C SER A 176 53.23 45.52 -10.38
N LEU A 177 51.88 45.42 -10.29
CA LEU A 177 50.97 46.15 -11.17
C LEU A 177 50.63 47.56 -10.65
N PRO A 178 50.57 48.58 -11.53
CA PRO A 178 50.14 49.92 -11.16
C PRO A 178 48.66 49.95 -10.80
N VAL A 179 48.29 50.78 -9.83
CA VAL A 179 46.91 50.98 -9.37
C VAL A 179 46.06 51.45 -10.55
N THR A 180 45.13 50.61 -10.98
CA THR A 180 44.19 50.91 -12.07
C THR A 180 42.79 51.00 -11.47
N ALA A 181 42.08 52.10 -11.75
CA ALA A 181 40.69 52.34 -11.34
C ALA A 181 40.42 52.32 -9.81
N GLY A 182 41.35 52.84 -8.99
CA GLY A 182 41.09 53.10 -7.56
C GLY A 182 40.97 51.86 -6.67
N LYS A 183 41.27 50.66 -7.19
CA LYS A 183 41.40 49.41 -6.44
C LYS A 183 42.82 48.86 -6.60
N ASN A 184 43.35 48.24 -5.56
CA ASN A 184 44.68 47.62 -5.63
C ASN A 184 44.62 46.37 -6.54
N GLY A 185 45.64 46.13 -7.35
CA GLY A 185 45.71 44.97 -8.26
C GLY A 185 45.52 43.61 -7.56
N GLN A 186 45.84 43.52 -6.26
CA GLN A 186 45.55 42.36 -5.42
C GLN A 186 44.05 42.13 -5.17
N GLU A 187 43.24 43.18 -4.96
CA GLU A 187 41.80 43.03 -4.72
C GLU A 187 41.07 42.56 -5.97
N VAL A 188 41.49 43.08 -7.13
CA VAL A 188 40.93 42.67 -8.42
C VAL A 188 41.36 41.25 -8.79
N GLY A 189 42.63 40.89 -8.53
CA GLY A 189 43.14 39.54 -8.74
C GLY A 189 42.48 38.49 -7.85
N THR A 190 42.30 38.78 -6.56
CA THR A 190 41.62 37.86 -5.62
C THR A 190 40.14 37.68 -5.93
N ALA A 191 39.44 38.75 -6.34
CA ALA A 191 38.05 38.64 -6.80
C ALA A 191 37.95 37.78 -8.08
N TYR A 192 38.85 37.95 -9.04
CA TYR A 192 38.91 37.14 -10.26
C TYR A 192 39.24 35.67 -9.97
N GLN A 193 40.17 35.40 -9.04
CA GLN A 193 40.51 34.04 -8.58
C GLN A 193 39.31 33.32 -7.98
N ARG A 194 38.58 33.98 -7.07
CA ARG A 194 37.36 33.41 -6.44
C ARG A 194 36.30 33.12 -7.49
N LEU A 195 36.07 34.06 -8.41
CA LEU A 195 35.10 33.89 -9.49
C LEU A 195 35.40 32.67 -10.36
N LEU A 196 36.66 32.48 -10.76
CA LEU A 196 37.07 31.33 -11.56
C LEU A 196 36.97 30.00 -10.80
N GLN A 197 37.34 29.99 -9.51
CA GLN A 197 37.15 28.80 -8.66
C GLN A 197 35.68 28.41 -8.56
N ASP A 198 34.78 29.38 -8.38
CA ASP A 198 33.35 29.11 -8.33
C ASP A 198 32.82 28.55 -9.66
N ILE A 199 33.27 29.09 -10.80
CA ILE A 199 32.87 28.59 -12.13
C ILE A 199 33.36 27.15 -12.34
N GLU A 200 34.64 26.86 -12.11
CA GLU A 200 35.20 25.52 -12.31
C GLU A 200 34.58 24.50 -11.33
N ARG A 201 34.24 24.89 -10.09
CA ARG A 201 33.51 24.04 -9.15
C ARG A 201 32.08 23.71 -9.61
N ILE A 202 31.37 24.67 -10.20
CA ILE A 202 29.97 24.50 -10.60
C ILE A 202 29.83 23.76 -11.94
N LYS A 203 30.76 23.98 -12.89
CA LYS A 203 30.76 23.36 -14.21
C LYS A 203 30.59 21.82 -14.25
N PRO A 204 31.30 21.01 -13.43
CA PRO A 204 31.11 19.55 -13.41
C PRO A 204 29.72 19.14 -12.90
N LEU A 205 29.01 20.02 -12.18
CA LEU A 205 27.69 19.72 -11.66
C LEU A 205 26.66 19.55 -12.78
N GLU A 206 26.87 20.14 -13.96
CA GLU A 206 26.02 19.92 -15.15
C GLU A 206 25.97 18.44 -15.55
N THR A 207 27.14 17.78 -15.56
CA THR A 207 27.23 16.34 -15.81
C THR A 207 26.57 15.54 -14.69
N ARG A 208 26.74 15.96 -13.43
CA ARG A 208 26.08 15.31 -12.28
C ARG A 208 24.56 15.42 -12.36
N VAL A 209 24.01 16.58 -12.71
CA VAL A 209 22.56 16.76 -12.95
C VAL A 209 22.09 15.83 -14.06
N THR A 210 22.80 15.77 -15.18
CA THR A 210 22.46 14.88 -16.29
C THR A 210 22.41 13.40 -15.84
N ASN A 211 23.35 12.98 -14.98
CA ASN A 211 23.35 11.62 -14.43
C ASN A 211 22.19 11.37 -13.46
N HIS A 212 21.88 12.33 -12.58
CA HIS A 212 20.75 12.21 -11.64
C HIS A 212 19.39 12.29 -12.35
N GLU A 213 19.28 13.05 -13.46
CA GLU A 213 18.08 13.09 -14.29
C GLU A 213 17.83 11.73 -14.98
N LYS A 214 18.87 11.06 -15.47
CA LYS A 214 18.76 9.68 -15.99
C LYS A 214 18.33 8.70 -14.89
N LEU A 215 18.92 8.81 -13.70
CA LEU A 215 18.53 8.01 -12.55
C LEU A 215 17.05 8.24 -12.20
N LEU A 216 16.62 9.50 -12.14
CA LEU A 216 15.24 9.89 -11.90
C LEU A 216 14.28 9.26 -12.94
N GLU A 217 14.63 9.31 -14.22
CA GLU A 217 13.82 8.71 -15.29
C GLU A 217 13.68 7.20 -15.10
N SER A 218 14.76 6.50 -14.76
CA SER A 218 14.73 5.06 -14.46
C SER A 218 13.85 4.70 -13.26
N GLN A 219 13.96 5.47 -12.17
CA GLN A 219 13.16 5.27 -10.96
C GLN A 219 11.68 5.57 -11.20
N GLN A 220 11.37 6.59 -12.01
CA GLN A 220 10.01 6.89 -12.44
C GLN A 220 9.43 5.79 -13.34
N GLN A 221 10.25 5.19 -14.22
CA GLN A 221 9.82 4.05 -15.01
C GLN A 221 9.53 2.82 -14.14
N GLU A 222 10.38 2.52 -13.17
CA GLU A 222 10.13 1.47 -12.17
C GLU A 222 8.80 1.73 -11.45
N ARG A 223 8.55 2.97 -11.03
CA ARG A 223 7.30 3.36 -10.38
C ARG A 223 6.08 3.10 -11.27
N ARG A 224 6.15 3.49 -12.55
CA ARG A 224 5.06 3.24 -13.53
C ARG A 224 4.76 1.75 -13.65
N ASN A 225 5.81 0.92 -13.69
CA ASN A 225 5.65 -0.53 -13.75
C ASN A 225 4.98 -1.09 -12.49
N LEU A 226 5.40 -0.64 -11.30
CA LEU A 226 4.80 -1.04 -10.02
C LEU A 226 3.32 -0.62 -9.91
N LEU A 227 2.97 0.59 -10.36
CA LEU A 227 1.58 1.06 -10.38
C LEU A 227 0.72 0.26 -11.37
N ALA A 228 1.27 -0.12 -12.52
CA ALA A 228 0.60 -1.00 -13.47
C ALA A 228 0.36 -2.39 -12.87
N GLU A 229 1.37 -2.99 -12.23
CA GLU A 229 1.27 -4.27 -11.52
C GLU A 229 0.17 -4.22 -10.42
N LEU A 230 0.13 -3.13 -9.66
CA LEU A 230 -0.90 -2.90 -8.64
C LEU A 230 -2.31 -2.77 -9.26
N SER A 231 -2.44 -2.02 -10.36
CA SER A 231 -3.69 -1.87 -11.09
C SER A 231 -4.21 -3.21 -11.63
N ASP A 232 -3.33 -4.03 -12.21
CA ASP A 232 -3.68 -5.36 -12.70
C ASP A 232 -4.14 -6.28 -11.57
N LEU A 233 -3.40 -6.29 -10.44
CA LEU A 233 -3.76 -7.07 -9.26
C LEU A 233 -5.15 -6.66 -8.72
N ARG A 234 -5.43 -5.36 -8.64
CA ARG A 234 -6.75 -4.82 -8.25
C ARG A 234 -7.85 -5.19 -9.23
N GLY A 235 -7.57 -5.10 -10.53
CA GLY A 235 -8.51 -5.50 -11.58
C GLY A 235 -8.87 -6.99 -11.51
N GLN A 236 -7.89 -7.85 -11.23
CA GLN A 236 -8.11 -9.28 -11.01
C GLN A 236 -8.96 -9.55 -9.76
N ARG A 237 -8.70 -8.82 -8.66
CA ARG A 237 -9.50 -8.93 -7.43
C ARG A 237 -10.95 -8.51 -7.66
N THR A 238 -11.16 -7.38 -8.33
CA THR A 238 -12.50 -6.87 -8.66
C THR A 238 -13.26 -7.87 -9.54
N LYS A 239 -12.63 -8.41 -10.58
CA LYS A 239 -13.22 -9.46 -11.44
C LYS A 239 -13.58 -10.72 -10.65
N SER A 240 -12.73 -11.13 -9.71
CA SER A 240 -12.97 -12.28 -8.85
C SER A 240 -14.18 -12.07 -7.95
N LEU A 241 -14.30 -10.89 -7.34
CA LEU A 241 -15.45 -10.49 -6.52
C LEU A 241 -16.74 -10.43 -7.33
N GLN A 242 -16.72 -9.81 -8.52
CA GLN A 242 -17.87 -9.79 -9.42
C GLN A 242 -18.29 -11.19 -9.86
N THR A 243 -17.33 -12.08 -10.11
CA THR A 243 -17.61 -13.48 -10.45
C THR A 243 -18.22 -14.24 -9.26
N ALA A 244 -17.71 -14.02 -8.05
CA ALA A 244 -18.29 -14.58 -6.83
C ALA A 244 -19.72 -14.08 -6.60
N ALA A 245 -19.98 -12.78 -6.77
CA ALA A 245 -21.32 -12.20 -6.68
C ALA A 245 -22.27 -12.78 -7.74
N LYS A 246 -21.82 -12.97 -8.98
CA LYS A 246 -22.63 -13.65 -10.03
C LYS A 246 -22.97 -15.09 -9.66
N LYS A 247 -22.03 -15.85 -9.10
CA LYS A 247 -22.29 -17.21 -8.61
C LYS A 247 -23.28 -17.22 -7.45
N LEU A 248 -23.15 -16.26 -6.54
CA LEU A 248 -24.03 -16.07 -5.40
C LEU A 248 -25.47 -15.75 -5.85
N ASN A 249 -25.62 -14.85 -6.81
CA ASN A 249 -26.93 -14.48 -7.38
C ASN A 249 -27.64 -15.66 -8.06
N ARG A 250 -26.90 -16.58 -8.69
CA ARG A 250 -27.48 -17.82 -9.24
C ARG A 250 -27.98 -18.77 -8.15
N ARG A 251 -27.29 -18.84 -7.02
CA ARG A 251 -27.68 -19.69 -5.88
C ARG A 251 -28.86 -19.11 -5.10
N LEU A 252 -28.99 -17.78 -5.11
CA LEU A 252 -30.03 -17.02 -4.41
C LEU A 252 -31.10 -16.49 -5.37
N GLU A 253 -31.25 -17.11 -6.53
CA GLU A 253 -32.18 -16.67 -7.58
C GLU A 253 -33.61 -16.52 -7.03
N GLY A 254 -34.25 -15.38 -7.34
CA GLY A 254 -35.57 -15.02 -6.84
C GLY A 254 -35.63 -14.66 -5.34
N LYS A 255 -34.52 -14.70 -4.59
CA LYS A 255 -34.49 -14.41 -3.15
C LYS A 255 -33.67 -13.16 -2.83
N LEU A 256 -32.42 -13.15 -3.28
CA LEU A 256 -31.48 -12.06 -3.02
C LEU A 256 -30.72 -11.69 -4.28
N LYS A 257 -30.37 -10.42 -4.37
CA LYS A 257 -29.44 -9.89 -5.37
C LYS A 257 -28.27 -9.24 -4.64
N VAL A 258 -27.06 -9.61 -5.03
CA VAL A 258 -25.81 -9.08 -4.50
C VAL A 258 -25.08 -8.37 -5.64
N GLU A 259 -24.73 -7.11 -5.41
CA GLU A 259 -24.00 -6.27 -6.34
C GLU A 259 -22.68 -5.82 -5.70
N VAL A 260 -21.61 -5.81 -6.50
CA VAL A 260 -20.30 -5.33 -6.06
C VAL A 260 -20.05 -4.00 -6.74
N VAL A 261 -19.98 -2.94 -5.95
CA VAL A 261 -19.64 -1.60 -6.42
C VAL A 261 -18.15 -1.38 -6.16
N ALA A 262 -17.37 -1.37 -7.24
CA ALA A 262 -15.93 -1.18 -7.18
C ALA A 262 -15.58 0.23 -6.67
N ASP A 263 -14.47 0.32 -5.93
CA ASP A 263 -13.90 1.55 -5.35
C ASP A 263 -14.91 2.45 -4.61
N ALA A 264 -15.99 1.87 -4.08
CA ALA A 264 -17.12 2.62 -3.54
C ALA A 264 -16.83 3.28 -2.18
N ASP A 265 -15.96 2.70 -1.36
CA ASP A 265 -15.54 3.35 -0.11
C ASP A 265 -14.53 4.45 -0.41
N ARG A 266 -15.01 5.69 -0.35
CA ARG A 266 -14.21 6.89 -0.58
C ARG A 266 -13.56 7.43 0.71
N THR A 267 -13.82 6.82 1.86
CA THR A 267 -13.30 7.24 3.16
C THR A 267 -11.78 7.34 3.17
N PRO A 268 -11.01 6.35 2.65
CA PRO A 268 -9.55 6.44 2.64
C PRO A 268 -9.02 7.68 1.90
N LEU A 269 -9.66 8.07 0.79
CA LEU A 269 -9.27 9.26 0.02
C LEU A 269 -9.57 10.55 0.77
N LYS A 270 -10.75 10.66 1.36
CA LYS A 270 -11.11 11.84 2.16
C LYS A 270 -10.16 12.01 3.33
N THR A 271 -9.91 10.94 4.08
CA THR A 271 -8.96 10.94 5.20
C THR A 271 -7.58 11.37 4.74
N PHE A 272 -7.07 10.79 3.64
CA PHE A 272 -5.77 11.16 3.07
C PHE A 272 -5.66 12.65 2.72
N LEU A 273 -6.69 13.23 2.08
CA LEU A 273 -6.69 14.65 1.71
C LEU A 273 -6.79 15.57 2.93
N LEU A 274 -7.57 15.19 3.95
CA LEU A 274 -7.65 15.94 5.21
C LEU A 274 -6.33 15.90 5.99
N GLU A 275 -5.67 14.73 6.05
CA GLU A 275 -4.36 14.55 6.67
C GLU A 275 -3.25 15.28 5.94
N SER A 276 -3.45 15.61 4.66
CA SER A 276 -2.51 16.43 3.89
C SER A 276 -2.53 17.92 4.29
N LYS A 277 -3.44 18.33 5.20
CA LYS A 277 -3.49 19.67 5.80
C LYS A 277 -3.44 20.82 4.79
N LEU A 278 -4.14 20.63 3.67
CA LEU A 278 -4.19 21.62 2.60
C LEU A 278 -4.99 22.85 3.04
N GLU A 279 -4.43 24.04 2.85
CA GLU A 279 -5.07 25.29 3.26
C GLU A 279 -6.43 25.45 2.56
N GLY A 280 -7.47 25.66 3.37
CA GLY A 280 -8.82 25.85 2.87
C GLY A 280 -9.51 24.58 2.35
N VAL A 281 -8.93 23.38 2.49
CA VAL A 281 -9.63 22.12 2.18
C VAL A 281 -10.12 21.48 3.48
N GLY A 282 -11.42 21.59 3.73
CA GLY A 282 -12.10 20.93 4.85
C GLY A 282 -13.11 19.91 4.38
N GLU A 283 -13.65 19.12 5.31
CA GLU A 283 -14.55 17.98 5.02
C GLU A 283 -15.72 18.35 4.09
N LYS A 284 -16.40 19.47 4.34
CA LYS A 284 -17.51 19.95 3.50
C LYS A 284 -17.12 20.22 2.03
N ARG A 285 -15.86 20.59 1.79
CA ARG A 285 -15.32 20.88 0.45
C ARG A 285 -14.84 19.62 -0.28
N LEU A 286 -14.90 18.46 0.37
CA LEU A 286 -14.59 17.15 -0.22
C LEU A 286 -15.84 16.34 -0.57
N SER A 287 -17.03 16.94 -0.50
CA SER A 287 -18.32 16.34 -0.86
C SER A 287 -18.38 15.86 -2.31
N TRP A 288 -17.71 16.57 -3.23
CA TRP A 288 -17.58 16.18 -4.64
C TRP A 288 -17.04 14.76 -4.84
N ILE A 289 -16.30 14.21 -3.88
CA ILE A 289 -15.76 12.84 -3.94
C ILE A 289 -16.90 11.81 -3.92
N ASP A 290 -17.96 12.07 -3.16
CA ASP A 290 -19.12 11.16 -3.07
C ASP A 290 -20.07 11.33 -4.26
N GLU A 291 -20.14 12.54 -4.82
CA GLU A 291 -21.05 12.89 -5.92
C GLU A 291 -20.59 12.30 -7.27
N ARG A 292 -19.35 11.80 -7.36
CA ARG A 292 -18.83 11.20 -8.59
C ARG A 292 -19.16 9.72 -8.72
N ASP A 293 -19.71 9.37 -9.89
CA ASP A 293 -19.98 7.98 -10.28
C ASP A 293 -18.71 7.12 -10.32
N THR A 294 -17.64 7.67 -10.90
CA THR A 294 -16.35 6.99 -11.04
C THR A 294 -15.23 7.89 -10.56
N LEU A 295 -14.34 7.33 -9.75
CA LEU A 295 -13.20 8.04 -9.20
C LEU A 295 -12.05 7.04 -8.95
N SER A 296 -10.88 7.40 -9.46
CA SER A 296 -9.64 6.64 -9.30
C SER A 296 -8.58 7.56 -8.69
N PRO A 297 -7.94 7.16 -7.57
CA PRO A 297 -6.85 7.95 -6.97
C PRO A 297 -5.70 8.22 -7.93
N SER A 298 -5.36 7.28 -8.81
CA SER A 298 -4.29 7.48 -9.81
C SER A 298 -4.68 8.51 -10.88
N ALA A 299 -5.94 8.50 -11.32
CA ALA A 299 -6.45 9.52 -12.25
C ALA A 299 -6.48 10.91 -11.60
N LEU A 300 -6.84 10.99 -10.31
CA LEU A 300 -6.80 12.25 -9.56
C LEU A 300 -5.37 12.76 -9.43
N ALA A 301 -4.42 11.91 -9.05
CA ALA A 301 -3.01 12.28 -8.97
C ALA A 301 -2.47 12.81 -10.30
N GLN A 302 -2.84 12.18 -11.42
CA GLN A 302 -2.45 12.66 -12.75
C GLN A 302 -3.09 14.01 -13.09
N ALA A 303 -4.37 14.20 -12.77
CA ALA A 303 -5.03 15.48 -12.98
C ALA A 303 -4.40 16.60 -12.15
N ILE A 304 -3.96 16.31 -10.93
CA ILE A 304 -3.23 17.28 -10.10
C ILE A 304 -1.90 17.67 -10.75
N ARG A 305 -1.17 16.72 -11.35
CA ARG A 305 0.08 17.03 -12.09
C ARG A 305 -0.15 17.88 -13.33
N ASN A 306 -1.30 17.75 -13.97
CA ASN A 306 -1.66 18.55 -15.14
C ASN A 306 -2.06 20.00 -14.76
N GLY A 307 -2.27 20.28 -13.46
CA GLY A 307 -2.49 21.61 -12.90
C GLY A 307 -3.94 21.92 -12.52
N SER A 308 -4.14 23.04 -11.84
CA SER A 308 -5.47 23.49 -11.34
C SER A 308 -6.53 23.66 -12.42
N VAL A 309 -6.14 24.04 -13.64
CA VAL A 309 -7.09 24.21 -14.76
C VAL A 309 -7.74 22.88 -15.15
N GLU A 310 -6.97 21.80 -15.21
CA GLU A 310 -7.47 20.44 -15.49
C GLU A 310 -8.47 20.00 -14.42
N LEU A 311 -8.15 20.28 -13.16
CA LEU A 311 -9.00 19.97 -12.00
C LEU A 311 -10.32 20.75 -12.01
N GLN A 312 -10.31 22.01 -12.47
CA GLN A 312 -11.54 22.80 -12.55
C GLN A 312 -12.44 22.32 -13.69
N VAL A 313 -11.87 22.06 -14.88
CA VAL A 313 -12.64 21.72 -16.08
C VAL A 313 -13.12 20.27 -16.07
N ASN A 314 -12.21 19.32 -15.86
CA ASN A 314 -12.53 17.89 -15.98
C ASN A 314 -12.97 17.28 -14.64
N TRP A 315 -12.51 17.86 -13.54
CA TRP A 315 -12.89 17.42 -12.19
C TRP A 315 -14.03 18.25 -11.55
N GLY A 316 -14.38 19.40 -12.13
CA GLY A 316 -15.47 20.25 -11.62
C GLY A 316 -15.16 20.87 -10.26
N LEU A 317 -13.87 20.96 -9.90
CA LEU A 317 -13.45 21.44 -8.59
C LEU A 317 -13.51 22.96 -8.52
N THR A 318 -13.83 23.49 -7.34
CA THR A 318 -13.73 24.93 -7.10
C THR A 318 -12.27 25.38 -7.22
N PRO A 319 -11.98 26.62 -7.68
CA PRO A 319 -10.61 27.12 -7.83
C PRO A 319 -9.77 26.94 -6.57
N LEU A 320 -10.35 27.24 -5.41
CA LEU A 320 -9.67 27.11 -4.12
C LEU A 320 -9.19 25.67 -3.85
N VAL A 321 -10.03 24.66 -4.13
CA VAL A 321 -9.67 23.25 -3.92
C VAL A 321 -8.65 22.80 -4.98
N ALA A 322 -8.82 23.22 -6.24
CA ALA A 322 -7.90 22.90 -7.32
C ALA A 322 -6.49 23.44 -7.03
N ASP A 323 -6.37 24.71 -6.62
CA ASP A 323 -5.10 25.36 -6.27
C ASP A 323 -4.46 24.71 -5.04
N ALA A 324 -5.27 24.32 -4.06
CA ALA A 324 -4.78 23.64 -2.87
C ALA A 324 -4.23 22.24 -3.20
N LEU A 325 -4.91 21.49 -4.08
CA LEU A 325 -4.44 20.18 -4.53
C LEU A 325 -3.17 20.29 -5.39
N GLU A 326 -3.07 21.30 -6.26
CA GLU A 326 -1.87 21.56 -7.08
C GLU A 326 -0.60 21.78 -6.22
N ARG A 327 -0.75 22.26 -4.98
CA ARG A 327 0.36 22.46 -4.03
C ARG A 327 0.77 21.19 -3.26
N LEU A 328 0.14 20.03 -3.53
CA LEU A 328 0.55 18.79 -2.88
C LEU A 328 2.01 18.46 -3.22
N PRO A 329 2.84 18.13 -2.21
CA PRO A 329 4.23 17.76 -2.47
C PRO A 329 4.29 16.45 -3.26
N ALA A 330 5.35 16.29 -4.05
CA ALA A 330 5.55 15.12 -4.90
C ALA A 330 5.44 13.79 -4.12
N SER A 331 5.93 13.74 -2.89
CA SER A 331 5.81 12.59 -1.99
C SER A 331 4.36 12.21 -1.71
N ARG A 332 3.49 13.18 -1.42
CA ARG A 332 2.06 12.94 -1.15
C ARG A 332 1.31 12.57 -2.41
N LEU A 333 1.64 13.16 -3.56
CA LEU A 333 1.08 12.73 -4.84
C LEU A 333 1.40 11.26 -5.14
N MET A 334 2.61 10.82 -4.82
CA MET A 334 2.99 9.42 -4.96
C MET A 334 2.22 8.49 -3.99
N GLU A 335 1.91 8.92 -2.77
CA GLU A 335 1.03 8.17 -1.87
C GLU A 335 -0.39 8.07 -2.42
N LEU A 336 -0.92 9.17 -2.97
CA LEU A 336 -2.25 9.21 -3.57
C LEU A 336 -2.40 8.22 -4.74
N GLU A 337 -1.39 8.09 -5.60
CA GLU A 337 -1.41 7.11 -6.71
C GLU A 337 -1.54 5.67 -6.24
N ALA A 338 -0.91 5.34 -5.11
CA ALA A 338 -0.90 4.01 -4.53
C ALA A 338 -2.12 3.75 -3.62
N LEU A 339 -2.90 4.78 -3.32
CA LEU A 339 -4.06 4.69 -2.44
C LEU A 339 -5.07 3.68 -2.99
N GLU A 340 -5.68 2.94 -2.07
CA GLU A 340 -6.65 1.89 -2.38
C GLU A 340 -8.01 2.29 -1.82
N LEU A 341 -9.04 2.06 -2.62
CA LEU A 341 -10.43 2.30 -2.23
C LEU A 341 -11.12 0.95 -2.12
N ASP A 342 -11.80 0.73 -1.00
CA ASP A 342 -12.47 -0.55 -0.78
C ASP A 342 -13.77 -0.63 -1.59
N HIS A 343 -14.18 -1.87 -1.87
CA HIS A 343 -15.40 -2.15 -2.60
C HIS A 343 -16.58 -2.23 -1.64
N ARG A 344 -17.74 -1.73 -2.06
CA ARG A 344 -18.99 -1.91 -1.32
C ARG A 344 -19.77 -3.08 -1.90
N ILE A 345 -20.39 -3.85 -1.01
CA ILE A 345 -21.24 -4.97 -1.38
C ILE A 345 -22.68 -4.57 -1.03
N ASP A 346 -23.47 -4.34 -2.07
CA ASP A 346 -24.87 -3.97 -1.93
C ASP A 346 -25.74 -5.23 -2.02
N ILE A 347 -26.60 -5.41 -1.01
CA ILE A 347 -27.47 -6.58 -0.86
C ILE A 347 -28.90 -6.11 -0.97
N PHE A 348 -29.67 -6.81 -1.81
CA PHE A 348 -31.08 -6.54 -2.03
C PHE A 348 -31.92 -7.79 -1.79
N LEU A 349 -33.00 -7.66 -1.02
CA LEU A 349 -33.98 -8.73 -0.78
C LEU A 349 -35.14 -8.60 -1.75
N ASN A 350 -35.57 -9.73 -2.32
CA ASN A 350 -36.83 -9.81 -3.02
C ASN A 350 -38.00 -9.84 -2.02
N VAL A 351 -38.83 -8.81 -2.05
CA VAL A 351 -40.00 -8.67 -1.17
C VAL A 351 -41.32 -9.03 -1.90
N SER A 352 -41.24 -9.65 -3.08
CA SER A 352 -42.44 -10.12 -3.78
C SER A 352 -43.09 -11.29 -3.03
N HIS A 353 -44.43 -11.30 -3.02
CA HIS A 353 -45.24 -12.39 -2.47
C HIS A 353 -45.95 -13.11 -3.62
N GLY A 354 -45.88 -14.45 -3.66
CA GLY A 354 -46.56 -15.27 -4.66
C GLY A 354 -45.95 -15.17 -6.07
N GLN A 355 -46.79 -15.12 -7.11
CA GLN A 355 -46.38 -15.07 -8.53
C GLN A 355 -46.16 -13.64 -9.07
N ALA A 356 -46.04 -12.65 -8.20
CA ALA A 356 -45.77 -11.26 -8.61
C ALA A 356 -44.33 -11.10 -9.15
N GLU A 357 -44.11 -10.08 -9.98
CA GLU A 357 -42.76 -9.73 -10.44
C GLU A 357 -41.82 -9.43 -9.25
N ASP A 358 -40.54 -9.76 -9.43
CA ASP A 358 -39.53 -9.59 -8.39
C ASP A 358 -39.31 -8.11 -8.06
N VAL A 359 -39.47 -7.77 -6.77
CA VAL A 359 -39.25 -6.41 -6.25
C VAL A 359 -38.08 -6.47 -5.29
N PHE A 360 -36.91 -6.02 -5.76
CA PHE A 360 -35.69 -5.97 -4.95
C PHE A 360 -35.60 -4.66 -4.17
N ARG A 361 -35.45 -4.76 -2.84
CA ARG A 361 -35.22 -3.62 -1.96
C ARG A 361 -33.87 -3.75 -1.25
N PRO A 362 -33.09 -2.65 -1.13
CA PRO A 362 -31.78 -2.68 -0.48
C PRO A 362 -31.94 -2.91 1.03
N LEU A 363 -30.96 -3.59 1.63
CA LEU A 363 -30.99 -4.06 3.02
C LEU A 363 -31.23 -2.94 4.04
N ASP A 364 -30.71 -1.74 3.80
CA ASP A 364 -30.84 -0.54 4.64
C ASP A 364 -32.26 0.02 4.71
N LYS A 365 -33.13 -0.34 3.75
CA LYS A 365 -34.53 0.11 3.68
C LYS A 365 -35.54 -0.98 4.10
N LEU A 366 -35.05 -2.12 4.58
CA LEU A 366 -35.88 -3.24 5.02
C LEU A 366 -36.25 -3.14 6.50
N SER A 367 -37.35 -3.77 6.90
CA SER A 367 -37.66 -3.96 8.32
C SER A 367 -36.64 -4.91 8.97
N THR A 368 -36.50 -4.85 10.30
CA THR A 368 -35.58 -5.74 11.05
C THR A 368 -35.79 -7.21 10.69
N GLY A 369 -37.04 -7.66 10.56
CA GLY A 369 -37.32 -9.05 10.19
C GLY A 369 -36.96 -9.41 8.75
N GLN A 370 -37.11 -8.48 7.81
CA GLN A 370 -36.65 -8.65 6.43
C GLN A 370 -35.11 -8.65 6.35
N GLN A 371 -34.42 -7.86 7.18
CA GLN A 371 -32.96 -7.91 7.27
C GLN A 371 -32.48 -9.26 7.81
N CYS A 372 -33.09 -9.77 8.89
CA CYS A 372 -32.80 -11.10 9.42
C CYS A 372 -33.04 -12.18 8.35
N THR A 373 -34.11 -12.06 7.58
CA THR A 373 -34.42 -12.95 6.45
C THR A 373 -33.31 -12.96 5.39
N ALA A 374 -32.84 -11.77 4.98
CA ALA A 374 -31.78 -11.65 3.99
C ALA A 374 -30.46 -12.26 4.49
N ILE A 375 -30.12 -12.03 5.76
CA ILE A 375 -28.93 -12.61 6.39
C ILE A 375 -29.06 -14.13 6.46
N LEU A 376 -30.23 -14.64 6.85
CA LEU A 376 -30.49 -16.08 6.96
C LEU A 376 -30.32 -16.79 5.62
N HIS A 377 -30.91 -16.28 4.54
CA HIS A 377 -30.72 -16.86 3.21
C HIS A 377 -29.24 -16.93 2.79
N MET A 378 -28.41 -15.97 3.19
CA MET A 378 -26.96 -16.05 2.97
C MET A 378 -26.27 -17.05 3.89
N LEU A 379 -26.71 -17.17 5.13
CA LEU A 379 -26.15 -18.14 6.08
C LEU A 379 -26.53 -19.57 5.73
N LEU A 380 -27.67 -19.80 5.08
CA LEU A 380 -28.13 -21.13 4.64
C LEU A 380 -27.43 -21.63 3.37
N LEU A 381 -26.57 -20.81 2.74
CA LEU A 381 -25.72 -21.26 1.64
C LEU A 381 -24.73 -22.34 2.08
N GLU A 382 -24.41 -23.24 1.15
CA GLU A 382 -23.44 -24.32 1.34
C GLU A 382 -22.15 -23.81 2.00
N SER A 383 -21.85 -24.37 3.17
CA SER A 383 -20.67 -24.10 3.97
C SER A 383 -20.36 -25.35 4.77
N VAL A 384 -19.07 -25.64 4.97
CA VAL A 384 -18.62 -26.80 5.75
C VAL A 384 -18.72 -26.54 7.25
N ASP A 385 -18.56 -25.27 7.66
CA ASP A 385 -18.59 -24.86 9.06
C ASP A 385 -19.98 -25.06 9.69
N PRO A 386 -20.12 -25.57 10.92
CA PRO A 386 -21.42 -25.67 11.59
C PRO A 386 -22.10 -24.30 11.74
N LEU A 387 -23.43 -24.26 11.69
CA LEU A 387 -24.22 -23.05 11.95
C LEU A 387 -24.92 -23.16 13.30
N ILE A 388 -24.69 -22.20 14.18
CA ILE A 388 -25.39 -22.10 15.47
C ILE A 388 -26.28 -20.86 15.42
N MET A 389 -27.57 -21.04 15.70
CA MET A 389 -28.54 -19.96 15.76
C MET A 389 -29.35 -20.02 17.05
N ASP A 390 -29.37 -18.89 17.74
CA ASP A 390 -30.18 -18.69 18.93
C ASP A 390 -31.42 -17.87 18.56
N GLN A 391 -32.59 -18.42 18.85
CA GLN A 391 -33.92 -17.84 18.60
C GLN A 391 -34.06 -17.15 17.24
N PRO A 392 -33.84 -17.85 16.10
CA PRO A 392 -34.00 -17.24 14.78
C PRO A 392 -35.42 -16.70 14.54
N GLU A 393 -36.42 -17.20 15.27
CA GLU A 393 -37.82 -16.81 15.15
C GLU A 393 -38.19 -15.42 15.69
N ASP A 394 -37.43 -14.83 16.62
CA ASP A 394 -37.85 -13.60 17.32
C ASP A 394 -38.02 -12.39 16.40
N ASN A 395 -37.36 -12.43 15.24
CA ASN A 395 -37.47 -11.40 14.21
C ASN A 395 -38.08 -11.91 12.91
N LEU A 396 -38.56 -13.15 12.84
CA LEU A 396 -39.09 -13.76 11.62
C LEU A 396 -40.57 -14.10 11.78
N ASP A 397 -41.34 -13.94 10.70
CA ASP A 397 -42.75 -14.33 10.71
C ASP A 397 -42.87 -15.88 10.72
N ASN A 398 -43.80 -16.42 11.51
CA ASN A 398 -44.07 -17.85 11.60
C ASN A 398 -44.42 -18.47 10.25
N ALA A 399 -45.16 -17.75 9.40
CA ALA A 399 -45.46 -18.21 8.05
C ALA A 399 -44.19 -18.33 7.20
N PHE A 400 -43.26 -17.38 7.35
CA PHE A 400 -41.98 -17.40 6.65
C PHE A 400 -41.07 -18.55 7.11
N ILE A 401 -41.04 -18.81 8.42
CA ILE A 401 -40.30 -19.94 9.00
C ILE A 401 -40.79 -21.26 8.42
N ALA A 402 -42.12 -21.48 8.43
CA ALA A 402 -42.72 -22.71 7.94
C ALA A 402 -42.52 -22.89 6.42
N ASP A 403 -42.74 -21.84 5.62
CA ASP A 403 -42.77 -22.00 4.17
C ASP A 403 -41.38 -21.98 3.53
N ARG A 404 -40.46 -21.11 3.98
CA ARG A 404 -39.18 -20.89 3.30
C ARG A 404 -37.98 -21.45 4.05
N ILE A 405 -37.88 -21.20 5.35
CA ILE A 405 -36.69 -21.58 6.13
C ILE A 405 -36.61 -23.10 6.28
N VAL A 406 -37.73 -23.73 6.66
CA VAL A 406 -37.80 -25.18 6.86
C VAL A 406 -37.37 -25.96 5.62
N HIS A 407 -37.85 -25.56 4.43
CA HIS A 407 -37.48 -26.22 3.18
C HIS A 407 -35.98 -26.12 2.89
N GLU A 408 -35.39 -24.94 3.12
CA GLU A 408 -33.95 -24.71 2.94
C GLU A 408 -33.12 -25.50 3.95
N LEU A 409 -33.54 -25.52 5.23
CA LEU A 409 -32.88 -26.28 6.28
C LEU A 409 -32.86 -27.78 5.98
N ARG A 410 -33.99 -28.35 5.54
CA ARG A 410 -34.07 -29.78 5.20
C ARG A 410 -33.13 -30.17 4.07
N ALA A 411 -32.95 -29.31 3.08
CA ALA A 411 -31.98 -29.55 2.01
C ALA A 411 -30.55 -29.37 2.53
N ALA A 412 -30.28 -28.29 3.25
CA ALA A 412 -28.94 -27.91 3.67
C ALA A 412 -28.35 -28.83 4.75
N LYS A 413 -29.17 -29.39 5.66
CA LYS A 413 -28.73 -30.26 6.78
C LYS A 413 -27.96 -31.51 6.34
N THR A 414 -28.13 -31.93 5.08
CA THR A 414 -27.38 -33.05 4.48
C THR A 414 -25.90 -32.72 4.20
N SER A 415 -25.57 -31.43 4.09
CA SER A 415 -24.25 -30.94 3.68
C SER A 415 -23.55 -30.14 4.78
N ARG A 416 -24.28 -29.75 5.83
CA ARG A 416 -23.82 -28.86 6.89
C ARG A 416 -24.55 -29.16 8.20
N GLN A 417 -23.84 -29.08 9.32
CA GLN A 417 -24.45 -29.21 10.64
C GLN A 417 -25.13 -27.90 11.06
N PHE A 418 -26.36 -28.01 11.58
CA PHE A 418 -27.12 -26.89 12.14
C PHE A 418 -27.47 -27.17 13.60
N LEU A 419 -27.34 -26.16 14.46
CA LEU A 419 -27.73 -26.19 15.86
C LEU A 419 -28.62 -24.99 16.15
N PHE A 420 -29.86 -25.26 16.57
CA PHE A 420 -30.85 -24.24 16.88
C PHE A 420 -31.23 -24.30 18.36
N ALA A 421 -31.22 -23.14 19.02
CA ALA A 421 -31.99 -22.92 20.24
C ALA A 421 -33.27 -22.19 19.82
N THR A 422 -34.43 -22.83 19.98
CA THR A 422 -35.70 -22.30 19.46
C THR A 422 -36.87 -22.70 20.35
N HIS A 423 -37.88 -21.82 20.39
CA HIS A 423 -39.18 -22.07 20.99
C HIS A 423 -40.29 -22.23 19.93
N ASN A 424 -39.93 -22.21 18.64
CA ASN A 424 -40.87 -22.36 17.54
C ASN A 424 -40.96 -23.82 17.09
N ALA A 425 -42.14 -24.44 17.21
CA ALA A 425 -42.38 -25.83 16.79
C ALA A 425 -42.05 -26.10 15.31
N ASN A 426 -42.18 -25.10 14.44
CA ASN A 426 -41.97 -25.28 13.00
C ASN A 426 -40.53 -25.67 12.67
N ILE A 427 -39.55 -25.21 13.45
CA ILE A 427 -38.12 -25.47 13.18
C ILE A 427 -37.74 -26.93 13.48
N PRO A 428 -37.91 -27.48 14.69
CA PRO A 428 -37.55 -28.87 14.97
C PRO A 428 -38.51 -29.88 14.34
N VAL A 429 -39.82 -29.56 14.23
CA VAL A 429 -40.82 -30.50 13.72
C VAL A 429 -40.85 -30.51 12.19
N PHE A 430 -41.08 -29.36 11.55
CA PHE A 430 -41.13 -29.32 10.09
C PHE A 430 -39.75 -29.29 9.44
N GLY A 431 -38.74 -28.74 10.13
CA GLY A 431 -37.33 -28.85 9.72
C GLY A 431 -36.75 -30.25 9.86
N ASP A 432 -37.51 -31.20 10.44
CA ASP A 432 -37.16 -32.62 10.53
C ASP A 432 -35.83 -32.82 11.27
N ALA A 433 -35.72 -32.31 12.50
CA ALA A 433 -34.48 -32.35 13.26
C ALA A 433 -34.07 -33.79 13.63
N GLU A 434 -32.83 -34.17 13.33
CA GLU A 434 -32.30 -35.51 13.66
C GLU A 434 -32.09 -35.72 15.17
N TRP A 435 -31.82 -34.63 15.89
CA TRP A 435 -31.59 -34.63 17.32
C TRP A 435 -32.21 -33.39 17.95
N ILE A 436 -33.04 -33.61 18.97
CA ILE A 436 -33.69 -32.58 19.77
C ILE A 436 -33.26 -32.77 21.21
N GLY A 437 -32.74 -31.71 21.83
CA GLY A 437 -32.44 -31.66 23.26
C GLY A 437 -33.44 -30.74 23.97
N VAL A 438 -34.20 -31.29 24.91
CA VAL A 438 -35.18 -30.55 25.71
C VAL A 438 -34.52 -30.12 27.03
N PHE A 439 -34.30 -28.83 27.18
CA PHE A 439 -33.73 -28.27 28.41
C PHE A 439 -34.81 -28.01 29.45
N THR A 440 -34.52 -28.36 30.70
CA THR A 440 -35.37 -28.07 31.87
C THR A 440 -34.63 -27.16 32.84
N ALA A 441 -35.35 -26.29 33.55
CA ALA A 441 -34.75 -25.43 34.57
C ALA A 441 -34.69 -26.17 35.90
N ILE A 442 -33.48 -26.38 36.43
CA ILE A 442 -33.22 -26.95 37.75
C ILE A 442 -32.34 -25.95 38.50
N GLU A 443 -32.82 -25.42 39.64
CA GLU A 443 -32.05 -24.51 40.51
C GLU A 443 -31.39 -23.31 39.77
N ASN A 444 -32.14 -22.68 38.86
CA ASN A 444 -31.66 -21.58 37.99
C ASN A 444 -30.59 -21.97 36.95
N HIS A 445 -30.38 -23.25 36.68
CA HIS A 445 -29.55 -23.75 35.60
C HIS A 445 -30.37 -24.53 34.57
N GLY A 446 -29.99 -24.43 33.29
CA GLY A 446 -30.51 -25.31 32.25
C GLY A 446 -29.88 -26.70 32.35
N SER A 447 -30.69 -27.73 32.47
CA SER A 447 -30.26 -29.13 32.54
C SER A 447 -30.84 -29.93 31.37
N LEU A 448 -29.97 -30.69 30.71
CA LEU A 448 -30.31 -31.65 29.65
C LEU A 448 -30.06 -33.06 30.19
N SER A 449 -31.12 -33.76 30.60
CA SER A 449 -31.02 -35.15 31.06
C SER A 449 -30.91 -36.12 29.88
N PHE A 450 -30.38 -37.32 30.14
CA PHE A 450 -30.20 -38.34 29.09
C PHE A 450 -31.54 -38.74 28.43
N ASP A 451 -32.62 -38.73 29.20
CA ASP A 451 -33.98 -39.07 28.73
C ASP A 451 -34.70 -37.90 28.04
N ALA A 452 -34.09 -36.71 28.03
CA ALA A 452 -34.62 -35.48 27.42
C ALA A 452 -33.89 -35.10 26.13
N GLN A 453 -33.21 -36.06 25.48
CA GLN A 453 -32.58 -35.87 24.18
C GLN A 453 -32.84 -37.06 23.25
N GLY A 454 -33.08 -36.78 21.96
CA GLY A 454 -33.29 -37.83 20.96
C GLY A 454 -34.01 -37.33 19.71
N SER A 455 -34.42 -38.25 18.83
CA SER A 455 -35.28 -37.92 17.68
C SER A 455 -36.72 -37.64 18.14
N ILE A 456 -37.44 -36.82 17.38
CA ILE A 456 -38.89 -36.60 17.52
C ILE A 456 -39.71 -37.90 17.42
N ASP A 457 -39.15 -38.95 16.83
CA ASP A 457 -39.80 -40.26 16.72
C ASP A 457 -39.90 -41.01 18.05
N VAL A 458 -39.08 -40.63 19.04
CA VAL A 458 -39.09 -41.25 20.37
C VAL A 458 -40.31 -40.71 21.15
N PRO A 459 -41.23 -41.56 21.64
CA PRO A 459 -42.46 -41.11 22.28
C PRO A 459 -42.25 -40.13 23.44
N VAL A 460 -41.22 -40.37 24.26
CA VAL A 460 -40.88 -39.49 25.40
C VAL A 460 -40.49 -38.09 24.93
N ILE A 461 -39.66 -37.99 23.89
CA ILE A 461 -39.22 -36.70 23.32
C ILE A 461 -40.38 -36.00 22.63
N ARG A 462 -41.16 -36.73 21.83
CA ARG A 462 -42.35 -36.21 21.15
C ARG A 462 -43.33 -35.57 22.14
N ASP A 463 -43.63 -36.28 23.22
CA ASP A 463 -44.61 -35.81 24.20
C ASP A 463 -44.05 -34.59 24.98
N GLN A 464 -42.75 -34.55 25.28
CA GLN A 464 -42.10 -33.38 25.86
C GLN A 464 -42.12 -32.16 24.92
N VAL A 465 -41.78 -32.35 23.65
CA VAL A 465 -41.79 -31.29 22.62
C VAL A 465 -43.20 -30.75 22.40
N ALA A 466 -44.21 -31.62 22.27
CA ALA A 466 -45.61 -31.21 22.12
C ALA A 466 -46.12 -30.43 23.35
N ASN A 467 -45.73 -30.84 24.56
CA ASN A 467 -46.09 -30.13 25.78
C ASN A 467 -45.47 -28.72 25.85
N ILE A 468 -44.20 -28.57 25.49
CA ILE A 468 -43.48 -27.30 25.61
C ILE A 468 -43.82 -26.33 24.47
N LEU A 469 -43.79 -26.80 23.22
CA LEU A 469 -43.92 -25.93 22.05
C LEU A 469 -45.38 -25.69 21.64
N GLU A 470 -46.29 -26.64 21.89
CA GLU A 470 -47.70 -26.52 21.50
C GLU A 470 -48.66 -26.33 22.68
N GLY A 471 -48.17 -26.45 23.92
CA GLY A 471 -48.99 -26.38 25.13
C GLY A 471 -49.71 -27.69 25.47
N GLY A 472 -49.28 -28.80 24.87
CA GLY A 472 -49.79 -30.15 25.12
C GLY A 472 -50.92 -30.58 24.18
N ARG A 473 -51.19 -31.89 24.19
CA ARG A 473 -52.10 -32.55 23.25
C ARG A 473 -53.53 -31.99 23.28
N ASP A 474 -54.03 -31.66 24.46
CA ASP A 474 -55.38 -31.12 24.62
C ASP A 474 -55.50 -29.71 24.02
N ALA A 475 -54.46 -28.88 24.18
CA ALA A 475 -54.42 -27.54 23.59
C ALA A 475 -54.39 -27.58 22.06
N PHE A 476 -53.64 -28.54 21.49
CA PHE A 476 -53.61 -28.76 20.04
C PHE A 476 -54.98 -29.20 19.50
N ILE A 477 -55.62 -30.18 20.14
CA ILE A 477 -56.96 -30.67 19.73
C ILE A 477 -58.00 -29.55 19.82
N GLN A 478 -58.00 -28.76 20.90
CA GLN A 478 -58.90 -27.61 21.03
C GLN A 478 -58.68 -26.56 19.94
N ARG A 479 -57.44 -26.29 19.52
CA ARG A 479 -57.17 -25.38 18.40
C ARG A 479 -57.69 -25.96 17.09
N LYS A 480 -57.46 -27.26 16.84
CA LYS A 480 -57.97 -27.95 15.64
C LYS A 480 -59.50 -27.87 15.55
N GLU A 481 -60.19 -28.17 16.65
CA GLU A 481 -61.66 -28.10 16.72
C GLU A 481 -62.18 -26.67 16.51
N LYS A 482 -61.53 -25.65 17.09
CA LYS A 482 -61.91 -24.24 16.91
C LYS A 482 -61.67 -23.71 15.50
N TYR A 483 -60.67 -24.22 14.80
CA TYR A 483 -60.37 -23.83 13.43
C TYR A 483 -61.18 -24.63 12.39
N GLU A 484 -62.01 -25.58 12.83
CA GLU A 484 -62.84 -26.44 11.97
C GLU A 484 -62.04 -27.22 10.90
N PHE A 485 -60.80 -27.62 11.23
CA PHE A 485 -59.90 -28.41 10.36
C PHE A 485 -60.08 -29.92 10.47
#